data_AF-A0A382TZ74-F1
#
_entry.id   AF-A0A382TZ74-F1
#
_cell.length_a   1.000
_cell.length_b   1.000
_cell.length_c   1.000
_cell.angle_alpha   90.00
_cell.angle_beta   90.00
_cell.angle_gamma   90.00
#
_symmetry.space_group_name_H-M   'P 1'
#
loop_
_entity.id
_entity.type
_entity.pdbx_description
1 polymer ?
#
loop_
_entity_poly.entity_id
_entity_poly.type
_entity_poly.pdbx_seq_one_letter_code
_entity_poly.pdbx_strand_id
1 'polypeptide(L)' 'REEAGIHAKGHRNIDDPNNAVAIGTAPSKEEFLGFFTAPEMQETQKAAGVLGPPEVKFLEEA' A
#
# COMPACT_ATOMS: atom_id res chain seq x y z
N ARG A 1 -11.91 0.87 -3.35
CA ARG A 1 -10.67 1.70 -3.38
C ARG A 1 -11.02 3.18 -3.57
N GLU A 2 -11.82 3.53 -4.58
CA GLU A 2 -12.34 4.90 -4.77
C GLU A 2 -13.33 5.33 -3.66
N GLU A 3 -14.20 4.42 -3.21
CA GLU A 3 -15.17 4.68 -2.12
C GLU A 3 -14.55 4.91 -0.73
N ALA A 4 -13.26 4.57 -0.54
CA ALA A 4 -12.54 4.79 0.72
C ALA A 4 -11.61 6.03 0.68
N GLY A 5 -11.62 6.79 -0.42
CA GLY A 5 -10.72 7.94 -0.60
C GLY A 5 -9.24 7.56 -0.76
N ILE A 6 -8.93 6.28 -0.96
CA ILE A 6 -7.56 5.80 -1.12
C ILE A 6 -7.22 5.73 -2.61
N HIS A 7 -6.57 6.79 -3.11
CA HIS A 7 -5.99 6.82 -4.44
C HIS A 7 -4.56 6.28 -4.36
N ALA A 8 -4.34 5.04 -4.81
CA ALA A 8 -3.02 4.43 -4.84
C ALA A 8 -2.60 4.09 -6.28
N LYS A 9 -1.36 4.42 -6.62
CA LYS A 9 -0.71 4.05 -7.88
C LYS A 9 0.44 3.10 -7.62
N GLY A 10 0.49 2.01 -8.39
CA GLY A 10 1.60 1.07 -8.37
C GLY A 10 2.80 1.61 -9.16
N HIS A 11 3.98 1.47 -8.60
CA HIS A 11 5.27 1.83 -9.17
C HIS A 11 6.21 0.62 -9.09
N ARG A 12 6.95 0.37 -10.17
CA ARG A 12 8.01 -0.64 -10.16
C ARG A 12 9.27 0.00 -9.62
N ASN A 13 9.89 -0.59 -8.60
CA ASN A 13 11.22 -0.21 -8.20
C ASN A 13 12.22 -0.63 -9.29
N ILE A 14 13.06 0.32 -9.73
CA ILE A 14 14.02 0.12 -10.82
C ILE A 14 15.31 -0.55 -10.35
N ASP A 15 15.67 -0.35 -9.08
CA ASP A 15 16.87 -0.89 -8.45
C ASP A 15 16.63 -2.29 -7.86
N ASP A 16 15.39 -2.57 -7.43
CA ASP A 16 14.96 -3.89 -6.98
C ASP A 16 13.60 -4.29 -7.61
N PRO A 17 13.59 -5.10 -8.68
CA PRO A 17 12.36 -5.43 -9.40
C PRO A 17 11.38 -6.32 -8.62
N ASN A 18 11.81 -6.91 -7.50
CA ASN A 18 10.95 -7.69 -6.60
C ASN A 18 10.24 -6.82 -5.56
N ASN A 19 10.68 -5.57 -5.39
CA ASN A 19 10.07 -4.60 -4.49
C ASN A 19 8.98 -3.81 -5.21
N ALA A 20 7.74 -4.26 -5.08
CA ALA A 20 6.58 -3.52 -5.56
C ALA A 20 6.32 -2.31 -4.64
N VAL A 21 6.30 -1.11 -5.22
CA VAL A 21 6.03 0.14 -4.49
C VAL A 21 4.65 0.64 -4.85
N ALA A 22 3.85 1.03 -3.85
CA ALA A 22 2.59 1.72 -4.08
C ALA A 22 2.63 3.07 -3.38
N ILE A 23 2.28 4.14 -4.08
CA ILE A 23 2.16 5.48 -3.51
C ILE A 23 0.70 5.86 -3.57
N GLY A 24 0.13 6.27 -2.44
CA GLY A 24 -1.24 6.72 -2.41
C GLY A 24 -1.55 7.71 -1.30
N THR A 25 -2.63 8.44 -1.49
CA THR A 25 -3.17 9.38 -0.52
C THR A 25 -4.28 8.71 0.27
N ALA A 26 -4.34 8.97 1.56
CA ALA A 26 -5.44 8.55 2.42
C ALA A 26 -5.85 9.69 3.35
N PRO A 27 -7.11 9.74 3.78
CA PRO A 27 -7.64 10.74 4.72
C PRO A 27 -6.94 10.76 6.09
N SER A 28 -6.33 9.64 6.51
CA SER A 28 -5.56 9.54 7.77
C SER A 28 -4.58 8.37 7.75
N LYS A 29 -3.56 8.44 8.62
CA LYS A 29 -2.56 7.36 8.79
C LYS A 29 -3.22 6.05 9.22
N GLU A 30 -4.21 6.14 10.10
CA GLU A 30 -4.95 4.99 10.63
C GLU A 30 -5.78 4.31 9.54
N GLU A 31 -6.43 5.08 8.66
CA GLU A 31 -7.17 4.53 7.53
C GLU A 31 -6.26 3.87 6.49
N PHE A 32 -5.07 4.45 6.25
CA PHE A 32 -4.07 3.83 5.39
C PHE A 32 -3.57 2.50 5.95
N LEU A 33 -3.22 2.45 7.24
CA LEU A 33 -2.76 1.21 7.88
C LEU A 33 -3.90 0.18 7.96
N GLY A 34 -5.10 0.63 8.32
CA GLY A 34 -6.32 -0.18 8.36
C GLY A 34 -6.59 -0.89 7.04
N PHE A 35 -6.36 -0.20 5.92
CA PHE A 35 -6.48 -0.76 4.58
C PHE A 35 -5.56 -1.98 4.36
N PHE A 36 -4.30 -1.93 4.77
CA PHE A 36 -3.38 -3.08 4.62
C PHE A 36 -3.68 -4.22 5.60
N THR A 37 -4.35 -3.93 6.71
CA THR A 37 -4.83 -4.95 7.66
C THR A 37 -6.17 -5.57 7.28
N ALA A 38 -6.89 -5.00 6.31
CA ALA A 38 -8.17 -5.52 5.86
C ALA A 38 -8.00 -6.94 5.27
N PRO A 39 -8.95 -7.86 5.55
CA PRO A 39 -8.82 -9.27 5.14
C PRO A 39 -8.67 -9.43 3.62
N GLU A 40 -9.37 -8.62 2.84
CA GLU A 40 -9.27 -8.61 1.36
C GLU A 40 -7.86 -8.22 0.88
N MET A 41 -7.24 -7.24 1.54
CA MET A 41 -5.87 -6.82 1.23
C MET A 41 -4.84 -7.83 1.74
N GLN A 42 -5.08 -8.51 2.86
CA GLN A 42 -4.22 -9.59 3.33
C GLN A 42 -4.24 -10.79 2.38
N GLU A 43 -5.41 -11.14 1.84
CA GLU A 43 -5.53 -12.21 0.84
C GLU A 43 -4.84 -11.81 -0.47
N THR A 44 -5.01 -10.57 -0.91
CA THR A 44 -4.29 -10.03 -2.07
C THR A 44 -2.78 -10.04 -1.88
N GLN A 45 -2.28 -9.66 -0.70
CA GLN A 45 -0.85 -9.70 -0.36
C GLN A 45 -0.31 -11.15 -0.37
N LYS A 46 -1.06 -12.10 0.19
CA LYS A 46 -0.69 -13.53 0.15
C LYS A 46 -0.66 -14.08 -1.27
N ALA A 47 -1.67 -13.76 -2.09
CA ALA A 47 -1.74 -14.18 -3.48
C ALA A 47 -0.59 -13.59 -4.32
N ALA A 48 -0.14 -12.39 -3.99
CA ALA A 48 1.00 -11.73 -4.61
C ALA A 48 2.37 -12.25 -4.10
N GLY A 49 2.40 -13.18 -3.14
CA GLY A 49 3.64 -13.74 -2.59
C GLY A 49 4.38 -12.81 -1.63
N VAL A 50 3.69 -11.82 -1.05
CA VAL A 50 4.28 -10.88 -0.10
C VAL A 50 4.70 -11.63 1.17
N LEU A 51 6.00 -11.57 1.48
CA LEU A 51 6.62 -12.36 2.56
C LEU A 51 6.41 -11.76 3.97
N GLY A 52 5.90 -10.53 4.07
CA GLY A 52 5.73 -9.85 5.35
C GLY A 52 4.97 -8.53 5.23
N PRO A 53 4.68 -7.85 6.35
CA PRO A 53 4.01 -6.56 6.32
C PRO A 53 4.83 -5.54 5.51
N PRO A 54 4.18 -4.69 4.69
CA PRO A 54 4.90 -3.69 3.89
C PRO A 54 5.55 -2.64 4.78
N GLU A 55 6.69 -2.12 4.33
CA GLU A 55 7.25 -0.91 4.93
C GLU A 55 6.43 0.30 4.48
N VAL A 56 5.89 1.05 5.44
CA VAL A 56 5.04 2.22 5.19
C VAL A 56 5.78 3.49 5.58
N LYS A 57 5.89 4.42 4.64
CA LYS A 57 6.47 5.75 4.87
C LYS A 57 5.43 6.83 4.56
N PHE A 58 5.14 7.67 5.55
CA PHE A 58 4.25 8.82 5.38
C PHE A 58 5.03 10.02 4.86
N LEU A 59 4.45 10.70 3.88
CA LEU A 59 5.00 11.89 3.24
C LEU A 59 3.98 13.03 3.40
N GLU A 60 4.47 14.25 3.56
CA GLU A 60 3.68 15.47 3.53
C GLU A 60 4.04 16.25 2.26
N GLU A 61 3.05 16.91 1.66
CA GLU A 61 3.31 17.85 0.56
C GLU A 61 4.03 19.09 1.12
N ALA A 62 5.03 19.59 0.40
CA ALA A 62 5.87 20.71 0.81
C ALA A 62 5.34 22.06 0.31
#